data_AF-A0A6P3BJ09-F1
#
_entry.id   AF-A0A6P3BJ09-F1
#
_cell.length_a   1.000
_cell.length_b   1.000
_cell.length_c   1.000
_cell.angle_alpha   90.00
_cell.angle_beta   90.00
_cell.angle_gamma   90.00
#
_symmetry.space_group_name_H-M   'P 1'
#
loop_
_entity.id
_entity.type
_entity.pdbx_description
1 polymer ?
#
loop_
_entity_poly.entity_id
_entity_poly.type
_entity_poly.pdbx_seq_one_letter_code
_entity_poly.pdbx_strand_id
1 'polypeptide(L)'
;MGPIHCGRHGRDNGITTSKGIAARIRQRGQFMSGELVKVALDRRKYSLEIWMLRAELAEHEVDATFIDNVAHVTAFPKIAALERLREYLCSACLDELLVRSGEVPYKPTTKEQAFDTSVVAANAKWSRGDARCELHGLIRPTRTSPDIEAAILSIDVIRDCHVVRVTNASVEHGAAHWFDEAFLRKMLGPDIEIVESTLRIDDRATFVRLWDAGELVCPVCLREVLKRSGLGNDDVRT
;
A
#
# COMPACT_ATOMS: atom_id res chain seq x y z
N MET A 1 14.98 -8.33 -2.96
CA MET A 1 13.66 -7.71 -2.75
C MET A 1 13.88 -6.40 -2.04
N GLY A 2 13.30 -5.32 -2.57
CA GLY A 2 13.42 -3.98 -1.97
C GLY A 2 12.53 -3.83 -0.74
N PRO A 3 12.76 -2.80 0.08
CA PRO A 3 11.90 -2.48 1.21
C PRO A 3 10.48 -2.18 0.71
N ILE A 4 9.49 -2.61 1.49
CA ILE A 4 8.07 -2.31 1.25
C ILE A 4 7.66 -1.05 2.00
N HIS A 5 6.62 -0.39 1.49
CA HIS A 5 5.98 0.72 2.15
C HIS A 5 4.63 0.27 2.70
N CYS A 6 4.55 0.09 4.01
CA CYS A 6 3.32 -0.26 4.72
C CYS A 6 2.58 1.01 5.14
N GLY A 7 1.27 1.10 4.84
CA GLY A 7 0.45 2.24 5.28
C GLY A 7 0.36 2.39 6.80
N ARG A 8 0.64 1.33 7.57
CA ARG A 8 0.60 1.39 9.04
C ARG A 8 1.97 1.64 9.67
N HIS A 9 3.00 0.94 9.20
CA HIS A 9 4.33 0.93 9.83
C HIS A 9 5.41 1.67 9.04
N GLY A 10 5.11 2.14 7.83
CA GLY A 10 6.05 2.81 6.94
C GLY A 10 7.02 1.82 6.29
N ARG A 11 8.30 2.21 6.21
CA ARG A 11 9.32 1.41 5.53
C ARG A 11 9.67 0.15 6.33
N ASP A 12 9.54 -1.01 5.69
CA ASP A 12 9.87 -2.30 6.27
C ASP A 12 10.66 -3.19 5.29
N ASN A 13 11.48 -4.10 5.82
CA ASN A 13 12.25 -5.04 5.00
C ASN A 13 11.40 -6.23 4.49
N GLY A 14 10.13 -6.28 4.86
CA GLY A 14 9.15 -7.27 4.46
C GLY A 14 9.42 -8.68 4.97
N ILE A 15 8.38 -9.49 4.97
CA ILE A 15 8.39 -10.92 5.27
C ILE A 15 7.45 -11.64 4.32
N THR A 16 7.69 -12.93 4.10
CA THR A 16 6.82 -13.78 3.28
C THR A 16 5.82 -14.52 4.17
N THR A 17 4.57 -14.59 3.73
CA THR A 17 3.53 -15.44 4.32
C THR A 17 2.55 -15.91 3.23
N SER A 18 1.45 -16.57 3.59
CA SER A 18 0.42 -16.99 2.64
C SER A 18 -0.58 -15.90 2.28
N LYS A 19 -1.34 -16.11 1.20
CA LYS A 19 -2.43 -15.22 0.77
C LYS A 19 -3.51 -15.05 1.82
N GLY A 20 -3.92 -16.12 2.50
CA GLY A 20 -4.92 -16.07 3.56
C GLY A 20 -4.49 -15.18 4.72
N ILE A 21 -3.22 -15.23 5.12
CA ILE A 21 -2.66 -14.36 6.15
C ILE A 21 -2.60 -12.91 5.68
N ALA A 22 -2.14 -12.66 4.45
CA ALA A 22 -2.11 -11.32 3.88
C ALA A 22 -3.51 -10.68 3.86
N ALA A 23 -4.53 -11.45 3.48
CA ALA A 23 -5.92 -10.99 3.50
C ALA A 23 -6.39 -10.65 4.94
N ARG A 24 -6.07 -11.49 5.92
CA ARG A 24 -6.46 -11.24 7.33
C ARG A 24 -5.76 -10.02 7.92
N ILE A 25 -4.50 -9.77 7.56
CA ILE A 25 -3.76 -8.57 7.96
C ILE A 25 -4.46 -7.30 7.44
N ARG A 26 -4.91 -7.28 6.18
CA ARG A 26 -5.62 -6.13 5.60
C ARG A 26 -6.92 -5.83 6.37
N GLN A 27 -7.59 -6.87 6.86
CA GLN A 27 -8.81 -6.75 7.67
C GLN A 27 -8.53 -6.46 9.15
N ARG A 28 -7.26 -6.39 9.56
CA ARG A 28 -6.83 -6.34 10.98
C ARG A 28 -7.49 -7.42 11.85
N GLY A 29 -7.77 -8.58 11.26
CA GLY A 29 -8.40 -9.67 11.98
C GLY A 29 -7.43 -10.43 12.85
N GLN A 30 -7.93 -11.54 13.36
CA GLN A 30 -7.18 -12.54 14.10
C GLN A 30 -7.67 -13.93 13.66
N PHE A 31 -6.88 -14.94 14.00
CA PHE A 31 -7.25 -16.34 13.79
C PHE A 31 -7.54 -17.02 15.13
N MET A 32 -8.35 -18.07 15.07
CA MET A 32 -8.58 -18.96 16.19
C MET A 32 -7.35 -19.85 16.42
N SER A 33 -7.23 -20.35 17.65
CA SER A 33 -6.14 -21.26 18.01
C SER A 33 -6.11 -22.46 17.06
N GLY A 34 -4.92 -22.77 16.54
CA GLY A 34 -4.71 -23.89 15.63
C GLY A 34 -5.03 -23.60 14.17
N GLU A 35 -5.56 -22.44 13.78
CA GLU A 35 -5.77 -22.13 12.35
C GLU A 35 -4.48 -21.77 11.63
N LEU A 36 -3.47 -21.31 12.38
CA LEU A 36 -2.15 -20.95 11.86
C LEU A 36 -1.15 -22.10 11.98
N VAL A 37 -0.20 -22.13 11.06
CA VAL A 37 0.96 -23.02 11.10
C VAL A 37 2.17 -22.32 10.54
N LYS A 38 3.31 -22.48 11.22
CA LYS A 38 4.61 -22.12 10.70
C LYS A 38 5.12 -23.29 9.85
N VAL A 39 5.49 -23.02 8.61
CA VAL A 39 5.92 -24.01 7.63
C VAL A 39 7.36 -23.73 7.25
N ALA A 40 8.22 -24.74 7.39
CA ALA A 40 9.59 -24.74 6.92
C ALA A 40 9.65 -25.44 5.56
N LEU A 41 9.96 -24.68 4.52
CA LEU A 41 10.16 -25.18 3.16
C LEU A 41 11.62 -25.60 3.01
N ASP A 42 11.90 -26.85 3.34
CA ASP A 42 13.26 -27.39 3.46
C ASP A 42 13.82 -27.79 2.11
N ARG A 43 14.80 -27.01 1.63
CA ARG A 43 15.59 -27.33 0.44
C ARG A 43 16.98 -27.78 0.87
N ARG A 44 17.68 -28.47 -0.04
CA ARG A 44 19.02 -29.01 0.20
C ARG A 44 20.05 -28.00 0.74
N LYS A 45 19.91 -26.71 0.40
CA LYS A 45 20.89 -25.66 0.76
C LYS A 45 20.36 -24.62 1.74
N TYR A 46 19.05 -24.56 1.98
CA TYR A 46 18.42 -23.57 2.84
C TYR A 46 17.01 -24.02 3.19
N SER A 47 16.49 -23.53 4.31
CA SER A 47 15.07 -23.60 4.63
C SER A 47 14.47 -22.21 4.60
N LEU A 48 13.26 -22.08 4.07
CA LEU A 48 12.48 -20.85 4.14
C LEU A 48 11.29 -21.08 5.06
N GLU A 49 11.24 -20.33 6.17
CA GLU A 49 10.10 -20.35 7.08
C GLU A 49 9.05 -19.34 6.65
N ILE A 50 7.79 -19.77 6.60
CA ILE A 50 6.63 -18.92 6.33
C ILE A 50 5.48 -19.27 7.26
N TRP A 51 4.70 -18.29 7.68
CA TRP A 51 3.39 -18.57 8.27
C TRP A 51 2.37 -18.81 7.17
N MET A 52 1.46 -19.75 7.39
CA MET A 52 0.33 -20.07 6.51
C MET A 52 -0.91 -20.46 7.32
N LEU A 53 -2.06 -20.57 6.65
CA LEU A 53 -3.22 -21.24 7.22
C LEU A 53 -3.05 -22.75 7.16
N ARG A 54 -3.48 -23.45 8.20
CA ARG A 54 -3.53 -24.93 8.19
C ARG A 54 -4.40 -25.47 7.06
N ALA A 55 -5.50 -24.79 6.75
CA ALA A 55 -6.36 -25.13 5.63
C ALA A 55 -5.60 -25.06 4.30
N GLU A 56 -4.85 -23.98 4.05
CA GLU A 56 -4.03 -23.85 2.84
C GLU A 56 -2.96 -24.96 2.75
N LEU A 57 -2.34 -25.33 3.88
CA LEU A 57 -1.38 -26.43 3.92
C LEU A 57 -2.05 -27.78 3.61
N ALA A 58 -3.24 -28.02 4.15
CA ALA A 58 -4.01 -29.24 3.97
C ALA A 58 -4.53 -29.43 2.54
N GLU A 59 -4.97 -28.34 1.88
CA GLU A 59 -5.41 -28.34 0.47
C GLU A 59 -4.34 -28.86 -0.50
N HIS A 60 -3.06 -28.73 -0.11
CA HIS A 60 -1.95 -29.21 -0.91
C HIS A 60 -1.52 -30.64 -0.57
N GLU A 61 -2.23 -31.35 0.31
CA GLU A 61 -1.95 -32.74 0.72
C GLU A 61 -0.46 -32.94 1.00
N VAL A 62 0.07 -32.10 1.89
CA VAL A 62 1.51 -32.04 2.16
C VAL A 62 1.86 -33.03 3.26
N ASP A 63 2.71 -34.00 2.94
CA ASP A 63 3.38 -34.82 3.95
C ASP A 63 4.42 -33.96 4.67
N ALA A 64 4.06 -33.47 5.85
CA ALA A 64 4.91 -32.62 6.67
C ALA A 64 5.31 -33.33 7.97
N THR A 65 6.58 -33.20 8.34
CA THR A 65 7.06 -33.61 9.67
C THR A 65 6.97 -32.43 10.62
N PHE A 66 6.37 -32.61 11.79
CA PHE A 66 6.28 -31.54 12.78
C PHE A 66 7.44 -31.60 13.78
N ILE A 67 8.20 -30.51 13.88
CA ILE A 67 9.29 -30.33 14.85
C ILE A 67 9.06 -28.97 15.53
N ASP A 68 8.94 -28.94 16.86
CA ASP A 68 8.69 -27.72 17.63
C ASP A 68 7.53 -26.85 17.09
N ASN A 69 6.43 -27.51 16.69
CA ASN A 69 5.24 -26.91 16.06
C ASN A 69 5.46 -26.29 14.68
N VAL A 70 6.60 -26.54 14.04
CA VAL A 70 6.89 -26.15 12.66
C VAL A 70 6.65 -27.35 11.74
N ALA A 71 5.89 -27.14 10.65
CA ALA A 71 5.64 -28.13 9.62
C ALA A 71 6.79 -28.13 8.59
N HIS A 72 7.64 -29.16 8.63
CA HIS A 72 8.77 -29.31 7.71
C HIS A 72 8.34 -30.04 6.43
N VAL A 73 8.51 -29.36 5.30
CA VAL A 73 8.14 -29.86 3.97
C VAL A 73 9.40 -29.99 3.13
N THR A 74 9.72 -31.22 2.73
CA THR A 74 10.94 -31.54 1.97
C THR A 74 10.65 -31.91 0.51
N ALA A 75 9.42 -32.31 0.19
CA ALA A 75 9.02 -32.72 -1.15
C ALA A 75 8.99 -31.52 -2.12
N PHE A 76 9.92 -31.48 -3.07
CA PHE A 76 10.11 -30.34 -3.98
C PHE A 76 8.83 -29.89 -4.72
N PRO A 77 7.99 -30.79 -5.29
CA PRO A 77 6.75 -30.36 -5.94
C PRO A 77 5.76 -29.66 -4.99
N LYS A 78 5.71 -30.09 -3.72
CA LYS A 78 4.85 -29.50 -2.69
C LYS A 78 5.40 -28.16 -2.22
N ILE A 79 6.71 -28.04 -2.04
CA ILE A 79 7.39 -26.76 -1.78
C ILE A 79 7.03 -25.75 -2.87
N ALA A 80 7.16 -26.12 -4.14
CA ALA A 80 6.85 -25.24 -5.26
C ALA A 80 5.37 -24.81 -5.29
N ALA A 81 4.44 -25.68 -4.86
CA ALA A 81 3.03 -25.33 -4.75
C ALA A 81 2.78 -24.30 -3.65
N LEU A 82 3.33 -24.52 -2.44
CA LEU A 82 3.22 -23.58 -1.33
C LEU A 82 3.90 -22.24 -1.62
N GLU A 83 5.02 -22.25 -2.36
CA GLU A 83 5.69 -21.01 -2.77
C GLU A 83 4.83 -20.14 -3.69
N ARG A 84 3.88 -20.70 -4.44
CA ARG A 84 2.94 -19.92 -5.27
C ARG A 84 1.85 -19.21 -4.44
N LEU A 85 1.68 -19.60 -3.18
CA LEU A 85 0.79 -18.91 -2.24
C LEU A 85 1.49 -17.76 -1.52
N ARG A 86 2.78 -17.55 -1.77
CA ARG A 86 3.56 -16.52 -1.08
C ARG A 86 3.07 -15.12 -1.43
N GLU A 87 2.86 -14.35 -0.39
CA GLU A 87 2.66 -12.91 -0.41
C GLU A 87 3.75 -12.24 0.42
N TYR A 88 4.21 -11.09 -0.04
CA TYR A 88 5.24 -10.31 0.63
C TYR A 88 4.60 -9.09 1.30
N LEU A 89 4.81 -8.96 2.61
CA LEU A 89 4.12 -7.95 3.42
C LEU A 89 4.94 -7.47 4.61
N CYS A 90 4.39 -6.52 5.37
CA CYS A 90 5.03 -5.90 6.51
C CYS A 90 5.27 -6.89 7.66
N SER A 91 6.53 -7.03 8.06
CA SER A 91 6.92 -7.89 9.18
C SER A 91 6.21 -7.49 10.48
N ALA A 92 6.08 -6.19 10.75
CA ALA A 92 5.36 -5.71 11.93
C ALA A 92 3.85 -6.01 11.87
N CYS A 93 3.20 -5.91 10.70
CA CYS A 93 1.80 -6.32 10.57
C CYS A 93 1.59 -7.81 10.84
N LEU A 94 2.55 -8.65 10.43
CA LEU A 94 2.51 -10.08 10.73
C LEU A 94 2.68 -10.33 12.22
N ASP A 95 3.67 -9.73 12.86
CA ASP A 95 3.89 -9.88 14.30
C ASP A 95 2.67 -9.43 15.12
N GLU A 96 2.02 -8.33 14.74
CA GLU A 96 0.75 -7.90 15.35
C GLU A 96 -0.37 -8.93 15.18
N LEU A 97 -0.51 -9.52 13.97
CA LEU A 97 -1.48 -10.58 13.74
C LEU A 97 -1.19 -11.84 14.58
N LEU A 98 0.07 -12.23 14.69
CA LEU A 98 0.50 -13.39 15.48
C LEU A 98 0.12 -13.18 16.94
N VAL A 99 0.46 -12.02 17.52
CA VAL A 99 0.08 -11.68 18.90
C VAL A 99 -1.45 -11.67 19.09
N ARG A 100 -2.22 -11.10 18.16
CA ARG A 100 -3.70 -11.14 18.22
C ARG A 100 -4.25 -12.56 18.16
N SER A 101 -3.57 -13.47 17.46
CA SER A 101 -3.97 -14.87 17.29
C SER A 101 -3.40 -15.79 18.37
N GLY A 102 -2.70 -15.25 19.38
CA GLY A 102 -2.08 -16.02 20.46
C GLY A 102 -0.79 -16.75 20.08
N GLU A 103 -0.20 -16.40 18.93
CA GLU A 103 1.06 -16.97 18.43
C GLU A 103 2.28 -16.13 18.82
N VAL A 104 3.46 -16.75 18.76
CA VAL A 104 4.72 -16.07 19.07
C VAL A 104 5.19 -15.23 17.86
N PRO A 105 5.38 -13.91 18.01
CA PRO A 105 5.88 -13.07 16.93
C PRO A 105 7.37 -13.28 16.67
N TYR A 106 7.85 -12.87 15.50
CA TYR A 106 9.28 -12.90 15.16
C TYR A 106 10.07 -11.84 15.91
N LYS A 107 9.52 -10.63 16.02
CA LYS A 107 10.09 -9.56 16.84
C LYS A 107 9.21 -9.29 18.05
N PRO A 108 9.80 -8.86 19.19
CA PRO A 108 9.03 -8.45 20.35
C PRO A 108 7.94 -7.45 19.97
N THR A 109 6.68 -7.86 20.16
CA THR A 109 5.49 -7.07 19.85
C THR A 109 4.54 -7.20 21.03
N THR A 110 4.09 -6.09 21.59
CA THR A 110 3.22 -6.11 22.78
C THR A 110 1.76 -6.30 22.38
N LYS A 111 0.92 -6.69 23.34
CA LYS A 111 -0.52 -6.79 23.12
C LYS A 111 -1.12 -5.43 22.78
N GLU A 112 -0.68 -4.37 23.45
CA GLU A 112 -1.16 -3.00 23.22
C GLU A 112 -0.88 -2.57 21.77
N GLN A 113 0.32 -2.87 21.26
CA GLN A 113 0.63 -2.61 19.85
C GLN A 113 -0.21 -3.47 18.90
N ALA A 114 -0.36 -4.77 19.20
CA ALA A 114 -1.11 -5.69 18.36
C ALA A 114 -2.59 -5.35 18.25
N PHE A 115 -3.19 -4.78 19.30
CA PHE A 115 -4.59 -4.37 19.34
C PHE A 115 -4.80 -2.87 19.08
N ASP A 116 -3.74 -2.11 18.78
CA ASP A 116 -3.86 -0.70 18.39
C ASP A 116 -4.65 -0.56 17.08
N THR A 117 -5.71 0.23 17.13
CA THR A 117 -6.61 0.51 16.01
C THR A 117 -6.22 1.75 15.21
N SER A 118 -5.19 2.49 15.64
CA SER A 118 -4.71 3.68 14.95
C SER A 118 -4.42 3.40 13.48
N VAL A 119 -4.63 4.36 12.59
CA VAL A 119 -4.37 4.13 11.16
C VAL A 119 -2.87 3.98 10.92
N VAL A 120 -2.07 4.85 11.53
CA VAL A 120 -0.60 4.77 11.59
C VAL A 120 -0.19 4.31 12.98
N ALA A 121 0.70 3.31 13.05
CA ALA A 121 1.20 2.84 14.34
C ALA A 121 2.12 3.88 14.98
N ALA A 122 2.10 3.97 16.31
CA ALA A 122 2.94 4.94 17.05
C ALA A 122 4.45 4.73 16.81
N ASN A 123 4.88 3.51 16.49
CA ASN A 123 6.25 3.14 16.20
C ASN A 123 6.59 3.13 14.70
N ALA A 124 5.74 3.71 13.85
CA ALA A 124 5.94 3.69 12.41
C ALA A 124 7.23 4.41 12.00
N LYS A 125 7.92 3.86 10.99
CA LYS A 125 9.16 4.39 10.43
C LYS A 125 8.89 5.04 9.08
N TRP A 126 8.64 6.33 9.09
CA TRP A 126 8.43 7.12 7.87
C TRP A 126 9.69 7.88 7.43
N SER A 127 9.83 8.00 6.11
CA SER A 127 10.92 8.68 5.44
C SER A 127 10.60 10.14 5.13
N ARG A 128 11.62 10.93 4.76
CA ARG A 128 11.43 12.32 4.33
C ARG A 128 10.59 12.32 3.03
N GLY A 129 9.35 12.79 3.13
CA GLY A 129 8.41 12.84 2.02
C GLY A 129 7.17 11.97 2.20
N ASP A 130 7.13 11.10 3.21
CA ASP A 130 5.88 10.41 3.57
C ASP A 130 4.96 11.37 4.34
N ALA A 131 3.65 11.20 4.17
CA ALA A 131 2.63 11.96 4.88
C ALA A 131 1.59 11.02 5.52
N ARG A 132 0.93 11.50 6.56
CA ARG A 132 -0.17 10.77 7.21
C ARG A 132 -1.50 11.16 6.57
N CYS A 133 -2.27 10.15 6.20
CA CYS A 133 -3.67 10.24 5.82
C CYS A 133 -4.52 9.53 6.90
N GLU A 134 -5.56 10.19 7.39
CA GLU A 134 -6.43 9.61 8.43
C GLU A 134 -7.29 8.43 7.94
N LEU A 135 -7.34 8.18 6.62
CA LEU A 135 -8.06 7.04 6.04
C LEU A 135 -7.12 5.93 5.57
N HIS A 136 -6.01 6.30 4.94
CA HIS A 136 -5.11 5.37 4.25
C HIS A 136 -3.76 5.16 4.95
N GLY A 137 -3.53 5.86 6.06
CA GLY A 137 -2.31 5.78 6.85
C GLY A 137 -1.15 6.54 6.22
N LEU A 138 0.06 6.02 6.39
CA LEU A 138 1.26 6.52 5.75
C LEU A 138 1.13 6.33 4.24
N ILE A 139 1.28 7.44 3.53
CA ILE A 139 1.22 7.49 2.08
C ILE A 139 2.41 8.28 1.54
N ARG A 140 2.74 8.01 0.28
CA ARG A 140 3.53 8.95 -0.52
C ARG A 140 2.56 9.96 -1.12
N PRO A 141 2.56 11.22 -0.67
CA PRO A 141 1.60 12.21 -1.14
C PRO A 141 1.83 12.52 -2.61
N THR A 142 0.73 12.83 -3.29
CA THR A 142 0.73 13.54 -4.57
C THR A 142 0.36 15.00 -4.31
N ARG A 143 0.31 15.82 -5.36
CA ARG A 143 -0.18 17.19 -5.26
C ARG A 143 -1.34 17.46 -6.21
N THR A 144 -2.19 18.38 -5.78
CA THR A 144 -3.36 18.86 -6.52
C THR A 144 -3.61 20.33 -6.17
N SER A 145 -4.68 20.92 -6.68
CA SER A 145 -5.03 22.31 -6.37
C SER A 145 -5.89 22.42 -5.10
N PRO A 146 -5.93 23.60 -4.44
CA PRO A 146 -6.66 23.79 -3.18
C PRO A 146 -8.15 23.42 -3.23
N ASP A 147 -8.85 23.68 -4.34
CA ASP A 147 -10.28 23.34 -4.44
C ASP A 147 -10.52 21.82 -4.49
N ILE A 148 -9.62 21.08 -5.14
CA ILE A 148 -9.68 19.61 -5.16
C ILE A 148 -9.28 19.05 -3.80
N GLU A 149 -8.27 19.63 -3.14
CA GLU A 149 -7.92 19.28 -1.75
C GLU A 149 -9.12 19.50 -0.81
N ALA A 150 -9.80 20.64 -0.91
CA ALA A 150 -10.98 20.94 -0.10
C ALA A 150 -12.08 19.88 -0.29
N ALA A 151 -12.33 19.42 -1.52
CA ALA A 151 -13.26 18.31 -1.80
C ALA A 151 -12.79 16.98 -1.18
N ILE A 152 -11.48 16.71 -1.15
CA ILE A 152 -10.91 15.55 -0.45
C ILE A 152 -11.16 15.62 1.06
N LEU A 153 -10.87 16.76 1.67
CA LEU A 153 -11.01 16.94 3.12
C LEU A 153 -12.48 16.90 3.57
N SER A 154 -13.40 17.37 2.74
CA SER A 154 -14.85 17.33 3.01
C SER A 154 -15.51 16.01 2.63
N ILE A 155 -14.79 15.10 1.96
CA ILE A 155 -15.33 13.83 1.43
C ILE A 155 -16.48 14.10 0.42
N ASP A 156 -16.54 15.28 -0.19
CA ASP A 156 -17.55 15.67 -1.18
C ASP A 156 -17.07 15.36 -2.62
N VAL A 157 -17.88 15.72 -3.60
CA VAL A 157 -17.49 15.80 -5.01
C VAL A 157 -16.84 17.15 -5.31
N ILE A 158 -16.05 17.19 -6.36
CA ILE A 158 -15.49 18.43 -6.91
C ILE A 158 -16.64 19.22 -7.55
N ARG A 159 -16.94 20.41 -7.02
CA ARG A 159 -17.98 21.30 -7.52
C ARG A 159 -17.36 22.58 -8.04
N ASP A 160 -18.00 23.18 -9.03
CA ASP A 160 -17.74 24.54 -9.50
C ASP A 160 -16.30 24.81 -10.00
N CYS A 161 -15.49 23.78 -10.25
CA CYS A 161 -14.19 23.92 -10.87
C CYS A 161 -13.99 22.91 -12.02
N HIS A 162 -13.33 23.38 -13.08
CA HIS A 162 -13.00 22.55 -14.24
C HIS A 162 -11.69 21.80 -13.97
N VAL A 163 -11.76 20.49 -13.85
CA VAL A 163 -10.60 19.64 -13.54
C VAL A 163 -9.83 19.32 -14.82
N VAL A 164 -8.53 19.54 -14.78
CA VAL A 164 -7.60 19.34 -15.88
C VAL A 164 -6.60 18.25 -15.52
N ARG A 165 -6.42 17.29 -16.42
CA ARG A 165 -5.37 16.28 -16.34
C ARG A 165 -4.06 16.87 -16.86
N VAL A 166 -3.09 17.03 -15.98
CA VAL A 166 -1.75 17.53 -16.29
C VAL A 166 -0.78 16.37 -16.45
N THR A 167 -0.09 16.28 -17.59
CA THR A 167 0.95 15.29 -17.82
C THR A 167 2.32 15.93 -17.77
N ASN A 168 3.19 15.42 -16.88
CA ASN A 168 4.60 15.80 -16.88
C ASN A 168 5.33 15.06 -18.00
N ALA A 169 5.59 15.77 -19.10
CA ALA A 169 6.24 15.20 -20.26
C ALA A 169 7.76 15.11 -20.15
N SER A 170 8.35 15.73 -19.12
CA SER A 170 9.79 15.68 -18.88
C SER A 170 10.26 14.34 -18.28
N VAL A 171 9.35 13.39 -18.04
CA VAL A 171 9.64 12.07 -17.47
C VAL A 171 9.14 10.97 -18.40
N GLU A 172 9.95 9.91 -18.55
CA GLU A 172 9.82 8.85 -19.57
C GLU A 172 8.47 8.09 -19.54
N HIS A 173 7.73 8.18 -18.43
CA HIS A 173 6.44 7.51 -18.24
C HIS A 173 5.27 8.45 -17.93
N GLY A 174 5.44 9.77 -18.13
CA GLY A 174 4.35 10.75 -18.11
C GLY A 174 3.35 10.56 -16.96
N ALA A 175 3.75 10.87 -15.73
CA ALA A 175 2.80 10.79 -14.61
C ALA A 175 1.67 11.80 -14.83
N ALA A 176 0.42 11.31 -14.74
CA ALA A 176 -0.77 12.13 -14.79
C ALA A 176 -1.08 12.70 -13.40
N HIS A 177 -1.41 13.98 -13.37
CA HIS A 177 -1.78 14.73 -12.18
C HIS A 177 -3.09 15.49 -12.45
N TRP A 178 -3.78 15.93 -11.41
CA TRP A 178 -5.08 16.59 -11.54
C TRP A 178 -5.05 17.91 -10.79
N PHE A 179 -5.47 18.97 -11.46
CA PHE A 179 -5.54 20.33 -10.93
C PHE A 179 -6.79 21.01 -11.50
N ASP A 180 -7.32 22.01 -10.81
CA ASP A 180 -8.34 22.87 -11.40
C ASP A 180 -7.73 23.88 -12.38
N GLU A 181 -8.50 24.26 -13.41
CA GLU A 181 -8.08 25.18 -14.45
C GLU A 181 -7.71 26.57 -13.92
N ALA A 182 -8.44 27.09 -12.93
CA ALA A 182 -8.19 28.43 -12.40
C ALA A 182 -6.82 28.50 -11.71
N PHE A 183 -6.47 27.47 -10.95
CA PHE A 183 -5.15 27.28 -10.36
C PHE A 183 -4.06 27.17 -11.43
N LEU A 184 -4.30 26.39 -12.49
CA LEU A 184 -3.34 26.28 -13.60
C LEU A 184 -3.10 27.62 -14.28
N ARG A 185 -4.15 28.38 -14.62
CA ARG A 185 -4.02 29.70 -15.24
C ARG A 185 -3.33 30.71 -14.31
N LYS A 186 -3.57 30.63 -13.00
CA LYS A 186 -2.86 31.44 -12.01
C LYS A 186 -1.35 31.13 -11.97
N MET A 187 -0.98 29.86 -12.03
CA MET A 187 0.41 29.42 -11.88
C MET A 187 1.23 29.51 -13.16
N LEU A 188 0.60 29.28 -14.31
CA LEU A 188 1.27 29.14 -15.61
C LEU A 188 0.98 30.30 -16.58
N GLY A 189 -0.01 31.14 -16.25
CA GLY A 189 -0.43 32.27 -17.05
C GLY A 189 -1.81 32.06 -17.69
N PRO A 190 -2.51 33.16 -18.03
CA PRO A 190 -3.88 33.09 -18.56
C PRO A 190 -3.94 32.43 -19.94
N ASP A 191 -2.85 32.42 -20.71
CA ASP A 191 -2.81 31.98 -22.10
C ASP A 191 -2.44 30.50 -22.28
N ILE A 192 -2.44 29.70 -21.20
CA ILE A 192 -2.19 28.26 -21.33
C ILE A 192 -3.28 27.60 -22.20
N GLU A 193 -2.82 26.76 -23.12
CA GLU A 193 -3.67 25.97 -23.99
C GLU A 193 -4.04 24.66 -23.28
N ILE A 194 -5.30 24.56 -22.86
CA ILE A 194 -5.88 23.35 -22.29
C ILE A 194 -6.76 22.74 -23.38
N VAL A 195 -6.39 21.54 -23.85
CA VAL A 195 -7.08 20.83 -24.92
C VAL A 195 -7.84 19.67 -24.30
N GLU A 196 -9.17 19.64 -24.43
CA GLU A 196 -10.02 18.55 -23.91
C GLU A 196 -9.72 18.22 -22.44
N SER A 197 -9.66 19.26 -21.59
CA SER A 197 -9.35 19.13 -20.16
C SER A 197 -8.00 18.45 -19.88
N THR A 198 -7.05 18.51 -20.83
CA THR A 198 -5.70 18.00 -20.69
C THR A 198 -4.68 19.11 -20.93
N LEU A 199 -3.63 19.12 -20.11
CA LEU A 199 -2.48 20.00 -20.25
C LEU A 199 -1.20 19.18 -20.24
N ARG A 200 -0.31 19.43 -21.19
CA ARG A 200 1.02 18.81 -21.24
C ARG A 200 2.07 19.85 -20.88
N ILE A 201 2.96 19.51 -19.95
CA ILE A 201 4.08 20.38 -19.56
C ILE A 201 5.39 19.67 -19.91
N ASP A 202 6.08 20.14 -20.94
CA ASP A 202 7.37 19.60 -21.38
C ASP A 202 8.56 20.15 -20.57
N ASP A 203 8.45 21.38 -20.05
CA ASP A 203 9.50 21.99 -19.26
C ASP A 203 9.46 21.55 -17.78
N ARG A 204 10.52 20.88 -17.34
CA ARG A 204 10.65 20.37 -15.97
C ARG A 204 10.59 21.50 -14.94
N ALA A 205 11.19 22.65 -15.19
CA ALA A 205 11.21 23.75 -14.22
C ALA A 205 9.80 24.31 -13.99
N THR A 206 9.02 24.43 -15.06
CA THR A 206 7.62 24.82 -15.02
C THR A 206 6.76 23.79 -14.29
N PHE A 207 6.95 22.49 -14.55
CA PHE A 207 6.26 21.45 -13.80
C PHE A 207 6.61 21.49 -12.30
N VAL A 208 7.89 21.64 -11.94
CA VAL A 208 8.30 21.72 -10.53
C VAL A 208 7.68 22.93 -9.83
N ARG A 209 7.60 24.10 -10.49
CA ARG A 209 6.92 25.28 -9.94
C ARG A 209 5.43 25.04 -9.68
N LEU A 210 4.73 24.43 -10.65
CA LEU A 210 3.33 24.03 -10.47
C LEU A 210 3.19 23.03 -9.30
N TRP A 211 4.06 22.03 -9.29
CA TRP A 211 4.05 20.97 -8.29
C TRP A 211 4.25 21.56 -6.89
N ASP A 212 5.30 22.35 -6.67
CA ASP A 212 5.61 22.91 -5.35
C ASP A 212 4.53 23.87 -4.82
N ALA A 213 3.74 24.47 -5.72
CA ALA A 213 2.60 25.33 -5.38
C ALA A 213 1.31 24.56 -5.07
N GLY A 214 1.20 23.29 -5.45
CA GLY A 214 0.01 22.47 -5.19
C GLY A 214 -0.04 21.93 -3.76
N GLU A 215 -1.23 21.57 -3.30
CA GLU A 215 -1.46 21.02 -1.96
C GLU A 215 -1.13 19.53 -1.89
N LEU A 216 -0.53 19.10 -0.78
CA LEU A 216 -0.15 17.72 -0.55
C LEU A 216 -1.36 16.87 -0.16
N VAL A 217 -1.68 15.88 -0.98
CA VAL A 217 -2.85 15.02 -0.77
C VAL A 217 -2.54 13.54 -0.85
N CYS A 218 -3.39 12.72 -0.22
CA CYS A 218 -3.37 11.28 -0.37
C CYS A 218 -3.78 10.89 -1.80
N PRO A 219 -2.95 10.14 -2.57
CA PRO A 219 -3.29 9.72 -3.93
C PRO A 219 -4.55 8.84 -4.00
N VAL A 220 -4.82 8.07 -2.94
CA VAL A 220 -6.01 7.22 -2.87
C VAL A 220 -7.27 8.06 -2.67
N CYS A 221 -7.24 9.03 -1.74
CA CYS A 221 -8.35 9.96 -1.57
C CYS A 221 -8.61 10.78 -2.85
N LEU A 222 -7.54 11.27 -3.50
CA LEU A 222 -7.66 11.98 -4.76
C LEU A 222 -8.37 11.14 -5.83
N ARG A 223 -7.92 9.90 -6.03
CA ARG A 223 -8.55 8.96 -6.98
C ARG A 223 -10.03 8.75 -6.66
N GLU A 224 -10.37 8.60 -5.39
CA GLU A 224 -11.74 8.34 -4.98
C GLU A 224 -12.64 9.56 -5.17
N VAL A 225 -12.15 10.77 -4.87
CA VAL A 225 -12.89 12.02 -5.12
C VAL A 225 -13.07 12.27 -6.61
N LEU A 226 -12.04 12.06 -7.43
CA LEU A 226 -12.14 12.14 -8.89
C LEU A 226 -13.22 11.18 -9.40
N LYS A 227 -13.18 9.91 -8.97
CA LYS A 227 -14.18 8.90 -9.32
C LYS A 227 -15.59 9.30 -8.90
N ARG A 228 -15.78 9.78 -7.66
CA ARG A 228 -17.06 10.26 -7.15
C ARG A 228 -17.59 11.45 -7.95
N SER A 229 -16.70 12.26 -8.52
CA SER A 229 -17.01 13.42 -9.34
C SER A 229 -17.23 13.08 -10.82
N GLY A 230 -17.24 11.80 -11.19
CA GLY A 230 -17.40 11.36 -12.59
C GLY A 230 -16.14 11.52 -13.46
N LEU A 231 -14.99 11.80 -12.84
CA LEU A 231 -13.71 11.99 -13.51
C LEU A 231 -12.86 10.73 -13.31
N GLY A 232 -12.81 9.86 -14.32
CA GLY A 232 -12.06 8.61 -14.21
C GLY A 232 -11.51 8.12 -15.55
N ASN A 233 -10.20 7.86 -15.57
CA ASN A 233 -9.60 6.84 -16.42
C ASN A 233 -9.04 5.76 -15.48
N ASP A 234 -9.31 4.49 -15.79
CA ASP A 234 -8.89 3.30 -15.03
C ASP A 234 -7.37 3.04 -14.99
N ASP A 235 -6.54 4.01 -15.36
CA ASP A 235 -5.10 3.83 -15.63
C ASP A 235 -4.16 4.44 -14.59
N VAL A 236 -4.54 4.46 -13.30
CA VAL A 236 -3.56 4.75 -12.22
C VAL A 236 -3.07 3.43 -11.63
N ARG A 237 -2.13 2.79 -12.33
CA ARG A 237 -1.34 1.68 -11.78
C ARG A 237 -0.58 2.16 -10.54
N THR A 238 -0.87 1.50 -9.42
CA THR A 238 -0.20 1.62 -8.11
C THR A 238 1.25 1.15 -8.16
#